data_AF-A0A2V9QVP2-F1
#
_entry.id   AF-A0A2V9QVP2-F1
#
_cell.length_a   1.000
_cell.length_b   1.000
_cell.length_c   1.000
_cell.angle_alpha   90.00
_cell.angle_beta   90.00
_cell.angle_gamma   90.00
#
_symmetry.space_group_name_H-M   'P 1'
#
loop_
_entity.id
_entity.type
_entity.pdbx_description
1 polymer ?
#
loop_
_entity_poly.entity_id
_entity_poly.type
_entity_poly.pdbx_seq_one_letter_code
_entity_poly.pdbx_strand_id
1 'polypeptide(L)'
;MKDLSSWALNTASQRGATYADVRVVNDRSRGLATKNGKIGNASDSQSLGMSVRVLVNGAWGFASSADMGRSAVEATAARAIDIAKASAQVKQSDVKLVPEKAVKAEWTTPYKIDPFSTSIEQNLALLQKVDAELRSVKGVTLAETNMNFRREEQWFFSSEGAEIHQTKYVTGAGYVAYAFAGSEIQKRSYPNSFGGQWQNKGYELIDELKLVENARRLGEEAVALHSADQCPAGVFDIILESSQLGLQIHESVGHPIELDRVLGMEANFAGTSFLTLEKLRILKYGSELVNVVADAREEHGPGLGTFAFDDEGVPAQCTPIITNGLFTGYLSSRETASLIGLQRSGGTLRAEGWNRLPIIRMTNISILPGEKPLTLEQLISSTDHGILFQTNRSWSIDDKRYNFQFGTEIGWEIKKGKRARMLKNPSYSGITTEFWNSMDAICSRDQWTLWGTPNCGKGQPQQVMGTGHGASPARFRKVKVGAAYS
;
A
#
# COMPACT_ATOMS: atom_id res chain seq x y z
N MET A 1 -0.56 6.54 29.80
CA MET A 1 -1.40 6.93 28.64
C MET A 1 -2.77 7.48 29.04
N LYS A 2 -3.51 6.83 29.96
CA LYS A 2 -4.85 7.31 30.40
C LYS A 2 -4.86 8.72 31.02
N ASP A 3 -3.90 9.04 31.88
CA ASP A 3 -3.86 10.36 32.51
C ASP A 3 -3.58 11.45 31.47
N LEU A 4 -2.64 11.17 30.56
CA LEU A 4 -2.29 12.04 29.44
C LEU A 4 -3.48 12.33 28.53
N SER A 5 -4.19 11.30 28.09
CA SER A 5 -5.39 11.50 27.27
C SER A 5 -6.48 12.25 28.04
N SER A 6 -6.64 11.98 29.33
CA SER A 6 -7.59 12.71 30.19
C SER A 6 -7.28 14.20 30.27
N TRP A 7 -6.00 14.60 30.43
CA TRP A 7 -5.62 16.02 30.45
C TRP A 7 -5.96 16.73 29.13
N ALA A 8 -5.63 16.11 27.99
CA ALA A 8 -5.92 16.68 26.67
C ALA A 8 -7.44 16.76 26.41
N LEU A 9 -8.18 15.67 26.62
CA LEU A 9 -9.62 15.61 26.39
C LEU A 9 -10.39 16.56 27.31
N ASN A 10 -10.00 16.67 28.60
CA ASN A 10 -10.61 17.62 29.53
C ASN A 10 -10.35 19.07 29.08
N THR A 11 -9.12 19.38 28.66
CA THR A 11 -8.79 20.71 28.12
C THR A 11 -9.61 21.04 26.88
N ALA A 12 -9.77 20.07 25.97
CA ALA A 12 -10.57 20.23 24.77
C ALA A 12 -12.06 20.49 25.09
N SER A 13 -12.63 19.68 25.97
CA SER A 13 -14.03 19.78 26.41
C SER A 13 -14.33 21.12 27.10
N GLN A 14 -13.50 21.52 28.08
CA GLN A 14 -13.67 22.79 28.80
C GLN A 14 -13.58 24.03 27.91
N ARG A 15 -12.93 23.92 26.74
CA ARG A 15 -12.74 25.02 25.79
C ARG A 15 -13.68 24.95 24.58
N GLY A 16 -14.71 24.09 24.65
CA GLY A 16 -15.84 24.09 23.72
C GLY A 16 -15.69 23.18 22.49
N ALA A 17 -14.82 22.15 22.55
CA ALA A 17 -14.79 21.14 21.50
C ALA A 17 -16.04 20.25 21.55
N THR A 18 -16.72 20.09 20.42
CA THR A 18 -17.86 19.17 20.28
C THR A 18 -17.40 17.72 20.07
N TYR A 19 -16.16 17.54 19.63
CA TYR A 19 -15.48 16.25 19.54
C TYR A 19 -13.97 16.47 19.74
N ALA A 20 -13.30 15.51 20.35
CA ALA A 20 -11.86 15.48 20.43
C ALA A 20 -11.34 14.03 20.42
N ASP A 21 -10.17 13.81 19.82
CA ASP A 21 -9.41 12.58 19.96
C ASP A 21 -7.94 12.86 20.28
N VAL A 22 -7.33 11.87 20.92
CA VAL A 22 -5.92 11.86 21.30
C VAL A 22 -5.31 10.56 20.78
N ARG A 23 -4.23 10.68 20.01
CA ARG A 23 -3.40 9.53 19.64
C ARG A 23 -2.04 9.64 20.30
N VAL A 24 -1.56 8.56 20.88
CA VAL A 24 -0.17 8.40 21.28
C VAL A 24 0.42 7.29 20.43
N VAL A 25 1.56 7.53 19.79
CA VAL A 25 2.23 6.54 18.94
C VAL A 25 3.67 6.39 19.40
N ASN A 26 4.06 5.14 19.69
CA ASN A 26 5.44 4.72 19.87
C ASN A 26 5.84 3.84 18.68
N ASP A 27 6.66 4.39 17.81
CA ASP A 27 7.20 3.69 16.65
C ASP A 27 8.63 3.26 16.92
N ARG A 28 8.95 1.99 16.71
CA ARG A 28 10.33 1.51 16.59
C ARG A 28 10.55 0.93 15.22
N SER A 29 11.60 1.36 14.54
CA SER A 29 11.92 0.93 13.19
C SER A 29 13.39 0.51 13.11
N ARG A 30 13.65 -0.68 12.56
CA ARG A 30 14.98 -1.20 12.22
C ARG A 30 15.11 -1.36 10.71
N GLY A 31 16.12 -0.75 10.12
CA GLY A 31 16.43 -0.89 8.69
C GLY A 31 17.87 -1.38 8.50
N LEU A 32 18.02 -2.48 7.79
CA LEU A 32 19.30 -3.12 7.46
C LEU A 32 19.41 -3.26 5.94
N ALA A 33 20.59 -2.95 5.39
CA ALA A 33 20.84 -3.13 3.97
C ALA A 33 22.31 -3.44 3.69
N THR A 34 22.57 -4.22 2.64
CA THR A 34 23.91 -4.43 2.10
C THR A 34 24.00 -3.91 0.66
N LYS A 35 25.23 -3.56 0.27
CA LYS A 35 25.59 -3.17 -1.09
C LYS A 35 26.93 -3.80 -1.45
N ASN A 36 26.94 -4.69 -2.43
CA ASN A 36 28.13 -5.42 -2.90
C ASN A 36 28.96 -6.03 -1.75
N GLY A 37 28.28 -6.76 -0.86
CA GLY A 37 28.86 -7.49 0.26
C GLY A 37 29.23 -6.63 1.47
N LYS A 38 29.11 -5.31 1.36
CA LYS A 38 29.37 -4.36 2.45
C LYS A 38 28.06 -3.94 3.09
N ILE A 39 28.11 -3.58 4.37
CA ILE A 39 26.96 -2.97 5.06
C ILE A 39 26.72 -1.59 4.43
N GLY A 40 25.53 -1.40 3.86
CA GLY A 40 25.11 -0.12 3.30
C GLY A 40 24.32 0.72 4.30
N ASN A 41 23.48 0.08 5.11
CA ASN A 41 22.72 0.72 6.18
C ASN A 41 22.56 -0.25 7.35
N ALA A 42 22.66 0.28 8.57
CA ALA A 42 22.24 -0.40 9.79
C ALA A 42 21.69 0.66 10.75
N SER A 43 20.39 0.63 10.97
CA SER A 43 19.66 1.65 11.74
C SER A 43 18.64 0.99 12.66
N ASP A 44 18.51 1.53 13.86
CA ASP A 44 17.45 1.23 14.83
C ASP A 44 17.02 2.59 15.38
N SER A 45 15.74 2.90 15.31
CA SER A 45 15.18 4.22 15.61
C SER A 45 13.90 4.08 16.39
N GLN A 46 13.61 5.07 17.22
CA GLN A 46 12.39 5.15 17.98
C GLN A 46 11.80 6.56 17.89
N SER A 47 10.49 6.66 17.73
CA SER A 47 9.74 7.91 17.72
C SER A 47 8.51 7.80 18.62
N LEU A 48 8.43 8.66 19.63
CA LEU A 48 7.32 8.71 20.57
C LEU A 48 6.73 10.12 20.59
N GLY A 49 5.41 10.21 20.53
CA GLY A 49 4.70 11.46 20.75
C GLY A 49 3.19 11.30 20.76
N MET A 50 2.51 12.43 20.91
CA MET A 50 1.06 12.52 20.89
C MET A 50 0.54 13.47 19.81
N SER A 51 -0.71 13.30 19.44
CA SER A 51 -1.54 14.31 18.79
C SER A 51 -2.86 14.49 19.49
N VAL A 52 -3.41 15.69 19.35
CA VAL A 52 -4.78 16.04 19.72
C VAL A 52 -5.46 16.61 18.48
N ARG A 53 -6.60 16.03 18.11
CA ARG A 53 -7.49 16.54 17.08
C ARG A 53 -8.81 16.96 17.72
N VAL A 54 -9.33 18.12 17.36
CA VAL A 54 -10.56 18.68 17.93
C VAL A 54 -11.47 19.21 16.85
N LEU A 55 -12.77 19.12 17.10
CA LEU A 55 -13.81 19.78 16.32
C LEU A 55 -14.41 20.91 17.15
N VAL A 56 -14.29 22.14 16.67
CA VAL A 56 -14.80 23.34 17.35
C VAL A 56 -15.54 24.19 16.31
N ASN A 57 -16.78 24.58 16.61
CA ASN A 57 -17.62 25.36 15.71
C ASN A 57 -17.65 24.79 14.28
N GLY A 58 -17.79 23.47 14.13
CA GLY A 58 -17.88 22.80 12.83
C GLY A 58 -16.58 22.77 12.00
N ALA A 59 -15.42 23.08 12.58
CA ALA A 59 -14.13 22.99 11.89
C ALA A 59 -13.08 22.21 12.68
N TRP A 60 -12.18 21.56 11.94
CA TRP A 60 -11.07 20.79 12.51
C TRP A 60 -9.91 21.67 12.96
N GLY A 61 -9.27 21.24 14.05
CA GLY A 61 -7.93 21.68 14.42
C GLY A 61 -7.11 20.53 14.98
N PHE A 62 -5.79 20.62 14.78
CA PHE A 62 -4.85 19.55 15.09
C PHE A 62 -3.54 20.12 15.60
N ALA A 63 -2.99 19.49 16.63
CA ALA A 63 -1.66 19.76 17.12
C ALA A 63 -1.01 18.48 17.64
N SER A 64 0.31 18.46 17.69
CA SER A 64 1.09 17.31 18.14
C SER A 64 2.33 17.73 18.93
N SER A 65 2.80 16.87 19.82
CA SER A 65 3.97 17.10 20.67
C SER A 65 4.70 15.80 20.98
N ALA A 66 6.03 15.84 21.03
CA ALA A 66 6.87 14.76 21.58
C ALA A 66 7.03 14.88 23.11
N ASP A 67 6.72 16.05 23.68
CA ASP A 67 6.69 16.25 25.14
C ASP A 67 5.35 15.76 25.70
N MET A 68 5.45 14.75 26.57
CA MET A 68 4.32 14.05 27.20
C MET A 68 4.02 14.58 28.62
N GLY A 69 4.72 15.62 29.07
CA GLY A 69 4.48 16.28 30.35
C GLY A 69 3.18 17.07 30.36
N ARG A 70 2.45 17.04 31.48
CA ARG A 70 1.08 17.59 31.61
C ARG A 70 0.88 18.97 30.97
N SER A 71 1.74 19.93 31.28
CA SER A 71 1.63 21.29 30.73
C SER A 71 1.75 21.32 29.20
N ALA A 72 2.62 20.49 28.61
CA ALA A 72 2.75 20.38 27.16
C ALA A 72 1.52 19.71 26.51
N VAL A 73 0.94 18.73 27.19
CA VAL A 73 -0.31 18.07 26.76
C VAL A 73 -1.46 19.06 26.68
N GLU A 74 -1.69 19.79 27.77
CA GLU A 74 -2.75 20.80 27.87
C GLU A 74 -2.52 21.94 26.86
N ALA A 75 -1.26 22.38 26.68
CA ALA A 75 -0.90 23.38 25.67
C ALA A 75 -1.12 22.88 24.23
N THR A 76 -0.86 21.60 23.96
CA THR A 76 -1.10 20.98 22.64
C THR A 76 -2.59 20.95 22.34
N ALA A 77 -3.42 20.52 23.30
CA ALA A 77 -4.87 20.55 23.16
C ALA A 77 -5.40 21.99 22.95
N ALA A 78 -4.89 22.96 23.72
CA ALA A 78 -5.24 24.37 23.54
C ALA A 78 -4.89 24.89 22.13
N ARG A 79 -3.70 24.54 21.61
CA ARG A 79 -3.28 24.91 20.25
C ARG A 79 -4.18 24.29 19.18
N ALA A 80 -4.56 23.02 19.33
CA ALA A 80 -5.50 22.39 18.40
C ALA A 80 -6.84 23.14 18.35
N ILE A 81 -7.33 23.64 19.48
CA ILE A 81 -8.55 24.45 19.58
C ILE A 81 -8.40 25.81 18.90
N ASP A 82 -7.27 26.49 19.12
CA ASP A 82 -7.01 27.78 18.48
C ASP A 82 -6.97 27.64 16.96
N ILE A 83 -6.35 26.56 16.45
CA ILE A 83 -6.37 26.20 15.03
C ILE A 83 -7.79 25.94 14.56
N ALA A 84 -8.60 25.15 15.29
CA ALA A 84 -9.99 24.87 14.92
C ALA A 84 -10.85 26.14 14.83
N LYS A 85 -10.68 27.07 15.78
CA LYS A 85 -11.38 28.37 15.78
C LYS A 85 -10.96 29.25 14.60
N ALA A 86 -9.68 29.23 14.23
CA ALA A 86 -9.19 29.93 13.05
C ALA A 86 -9.75 29.31 11.76
N SER A 87 -9.71 27.98 11.63
CA SER A 87 -10.32 27.25 10.51
C SER A 87 -11.81 27.54 10.38
N ALA A 88 -12.53 27.68 11.50
CA ALA A 88 -13.97 27.98 11.49
C ALA A 88 -14.32 29.35 10.87
N GLN A 89 -13.37 30.29 10.79
CA GLN A 89 -13.59 31.60 10.14
C GLN A 89 -13.64 31.52 8.61
N VAL A 90 -13.06 30.46 8.03
CA VAL A 90 -12.89 30.30 6.58
C VAL A 90 -13.47 29.00 6.03
N LYS A 91 -14.12 28.18 6.87
CA LYS A 91 -14.76 26.93 6.44
C LYS A 91 -15.86 27.22 5.41
N GLN A 92 -16.00 26.34 4.42
CA GLN A 92 -17.10 26.41 3.47
C GLN A 92 -18.41 25.84 4.04
N SER A 93 -18.30 24.81 4.89
CA SER A 93 -19.41 24.14 5.55
C SER A 93 -18.98 23.54 6.88
N ASP A 94 -19.93 23.24 7.74
CA ASP A 94 -19.66 22.51 8.99
C ASP A 94 -19.28 21.05 8.69
N VAL A 95 -18.21 20.59 9.33
CA VAL A 95 -17.87 19.18 9.44
C VAL A 95 -18.95 18.46 10.23
N LYS A 96 -19.45 17.36 9.67
CA LYS A 96 -20.44 16.48 10.32
C LYS A 96 -19.91 15.05 10.32
N LEU A 97 -19.83 14.46 11.51
CA LEU A 97 -19.39 13.09 11.67
C LEU A 97 -20.59 12.16 11.67
N VAL A 98 -20.55 11.10 10.87
CA VAL A 98 -21.45 9.96 11.11
C VAL A 98 -21.11 9.33 12.48
N PRO A 99 -22.11 8.82 13.21
CA PRO A 99 -21.88 8.24 14.52
C PRO A 99 -21.00 6.99 14.43
N GLU A 100 -20.16 6.79 15.43
CA GLU A 100 -19.42 5.54 15.63
C GLU A 100 -19.56 5.11 17.09
N LYS A 101 -19.64 3.80 17.32
CA LYS A 101 -19.76 3.27 18.68
C LYS A 101 -18.39 3.32 19.34
N ALA A 102 -18.26 4.05 20.44
CA ALA A 102 -17.08 4.00 21.27
C ALA A 102 -16.84 2.59 21.83
N VAL A 103 -15.59 2.13 21.76
CA VAL A 103 -15.17 0.81 22.25
C VAL A 103 -13.95 0.91 23.14
N LYS A 104 -13.78 -0.08 24.01
CA LYS A 104 -12.52 -0.35 24.70
C LYS A 104 -11.94 -1.63 24.13
N ALA A 105 -10.76 -1.56 23.54
CA ALA A 105 -10.20 -2.68 22.79
C ALA A 105 -8.68 -2.74 22.88
N GLU A 106 -8.15 -3.96 22.77
CA GLU A 106 -6.74 -4.24 22.62
C GLU A 106 -6.54 -5.21 21.46
N TRP A 107 -5.57 -4.94 20.61
CA TRP A 107 -5.23 -5.82 19.50
C TRP A 107 -3.72 -5.80 19.23
N THR A 108 -3.18 -6.91 18.79
CA THR A 108 -1.80 -7.01 18.31
C THR A 108 -1.79 -7.86 17.06
N THR A 109 -1.01 -7.44 16.05
CA THR A 109 -0.77 -8.25 14.85
C THR A 109 -0.35 -9.67 15.25
N PRO A 110 -0.95 -10.73 14.69
CA PRO A 110 -0.46 -12.08 14.90
C PRO A 110 0.96 -12.24 14.35
N TYR A 111 1.88 -12.75 15.18
CA TYR A 111 3.25 -13.06 14.77
C TYR A 111 3.75 -14.33 15.46
N LYS A 112 4.72 -15.03 14.86
CA LYS A 112 5.36 -16.21 15.47
C LYS A 112 6.66 -15.86 16.16
N ILE A 113 7.48 -15.02 15.53
CA ILE A 113 8.80 -14.62 16.05
C ILE A 113 8.86 -13.09 16.06
N ASP A 114 9.13 -12.49 17.22
CA ASP A 114 9.32 -11.04 17.31
C ASP A 114 10.56 -10.64 16.47
N PRO A 115 10.40 -9.81 15.42
CA PRO A 115 11.53 -9.43 14.58
C PRO A 115 12.63 -8.68 15.33
N PHE A 116 12.32 -8.00 16.43
CA PHE A 116 13.31 -7.30 17.27
C PHE A 116 14.05 -8.22 18.25
N SER A 117 13.62 -9.48 18.40
CA SER A 117 14.35 -10.50 19.17
C SER A 117 15.57 -11.06 18.42
N THR A 118 15.60 -10.90 17.08
CA THR A 118 16.76 -11.28 16.25
C THR A 118 17.89 -10.25 16.36
N SER A 119 19.14 -10.72 16.30
CA SER A 119 20.30 -9.83 16.34
C SER A 119 20.57 -9.15 14.99
N ILE A 120 21.20 -7.98 15.03
CA ILE A 120 21.59 -7.26 13.81
C ILE A 120 22.59 -8.11 13.01
N GLU A 121 23.50 -8.79 13.69
CA GLU A 121 24.54 -9.63 13.10
C GLU A 121 23.94 -10.82 12.34
N GLN A 122 22.95 -11.51 12.93
CA GLN A 122 22.25 -12.62 12.28
C GLN A 122 21.58 -12.17 10.98
N ASN A 123 20.90 -11.02 11.03
CA ASN A 123 20.17 -10.47 9.90
C ASN A 123 21.11 -10.00 8.78
N LEU A 124 22.19 -9.28 9.13
CA LEU A 124 23.22 -8.87 8.17
C LEU A 124 23.93 -10.07 7.55
N ALA A 125 24.21 -11.13 8.32
CA ALA A 125 24.81 -12.35 7.80
C ALA A 125 23.90 -13.03 6.74
N LEU A 126 22.58 -13.03 6.94
CA LEU A 126 21.65 -13.52 5.91
C LEU A 126 21.69 -12.64 4.66
N LEU A 127 21.62 -11.32 4.82
CA LEU A 127 21.70 -10.36 3.71
C LEU A 127 23.01 -10.49 2.91
N GLN A 128 24.14 -10.70 3.59
CA GLN A 128 25.44 -10.94 2.96
C GLN A 128 25.49 -12.27 2.20
N LYS A 129 24.83 -13.34 2.68
CA LYS A 129 24.71 -14.61 1.95
C LYS A 129 23.94 -14.42 0.64
N VAL A 130 22.80 -13.73 0.69
CA VAL A 130 21.99 -13.41 -0.50
C VAL A 130 22.83 -12.60 -1.51
N ASP A 131 23.51 -11.57 -1.03
CA ASP A 131 24.39 -10.73 -1.84
C ASP A 131 25.53 -11.53 -2.51
N ALA A 132 26.16 -12.45 -1.76
CA ALA A 132 27.22 -13.31 -2.29
C ALA A 132 26.70 -14.23 -3.41
N GLU A 133 25.51 -14.81 -3.25
CA GLU A 133 24.86 -15.62 -4.30
C GLU A 133 24.57 -14.79 -5.55
N LEU A 134 24.02 -13.57 -5.42
CA LEU A 134 23.79 -12.66 -6.55
C LEU A 134 25.10 -12.35 -7.30
N ARG A 135 26.15 -11.99 -6.56
CA ARG A 135 27.46 -11.62 -7.15
C ARG A 135 28.26 -12.81 -7.66
N SER A 136 27.88 -14.04 -7.32
CA SER A 136 28.49 -15.24 -7.91
C SER A 136 28.19 -15.36 -9.42
N VAL A 137 27.11 -14.71 -9.89
CA VAL A 137 26.72 -14.69 -11.30
C VAL A 137 27.57 -13.65 -12.05
N LYS A 138 28.40 -14.12 -12.98
CA LYS A 138 29.21 -13.26 -13.84
C LYS A 138 28.32 -12.32 -14.65
N GLY A 139 28.55 -11.01 -14.51
CA GLY A 139 27.79 -9.95 -15.18
C GLY A 139 26.88 -9.15 -14.25
N VAL A 140 26.62 -9.63 -13.03
CA VAL A 140 26.00 -8.81 -11.97
C VAL A 140 27.03 -7.77 -11.51
N THR A 141 26.69 -6.50 -11.69
CA THR A 141 27.60 -5.37 -11.39
C THR A 141 27.28 -4.71 -10.05
N LEU A 142 26.03 -4.85 -9.58
CA LEU A 142 25.59 -4.34 -8.29
C LEU A 142 24.52 -5.27 -7.69
N ALA A 143 24.71 -5.66 -6.44
CA ALA A 143 23.72 -6.32 -5.62
C ALA A 143 23.36 -5.43 -4.43
N GLU A 144 22.06 -5.25 -4.19
CA GLU A 144 21.54 -4.54 -3.03
C GLU A 144 20.51 -5.44 -2.34
N THR A 145 20.63 -5.60 -1.03
CA THR A 145 19.69 -6.40 -0.22
C THR A 145 19.18 -5.54 0.92
N ASN A 146 17.97 -5.81 1.39
CA ASN A 146 17.37 -5.07 2.49
C ASN A 146 16.48 -5.94 3.37
N MET A 147 16.39 -5.57 4.64
CA MET A 147 15.51 -6.14 5.64
C MET A 147 15.06 -5.03 6.59
N ASN A 148 13.76 -4.92 6.80
CA ASN A 148 13.14 -3.83 7.55
C ASN A 148 12.10 -4.39 8.51
N PHE A 149 12.14 -3.89 9.74
CA PHE A 149 11.17 -4.22 10.78
C PHE A 149 10.60 -2.93 11.36
N ARG A 150 9.30 -2.92 11.64
CA ARG A 150 8.63 -1.82 12.32
C ARG A 150 7.67 -2.37 13.35
N ARG A 151 7.73 -1.83 14.57
CA ARG A 151 6.74 -2.05 15.63
C ARG A 151 6.10 -0.71 15.97
N GLU A 152 4.81 -0.60 15.72
CA GLU A 152 4.02 0.59 16.04
C GLU A 152 3.04 0.25 17.15
N GLU A 153 3.20 0.86 18.32
CA GLU A 153 2.24 0.79 19.42
C GLU A 153 1.44 2.10 19.43
N GLN A 154 0.12 2.00 19.28
CA GLN A 154 -0.78 3.15 19.23
C GLN A 154 -1.87 3.06 20.29
N TRP A 155 -2.05 4.16 21.04
CA TRP A 155 -3.20 4.37 21.91
C TRP A 155 -4.09 5.46 21.33
N PHE A 156 -5.37 5.16 21.12
CA PHE A 156 -6.40 6.10 20.67
C PHE A 156 -7.44 6.30 21.77
N PHE A 157 -7.75 7.56 22.08
CA PHE A 157 -8.80 7.95 23.01
C PHE A 157 -9.68 9.01 22.36
N SER A 158 -10.99 8.95 22.58
CA SER A 158 -11.92 9.99 22.11
C SER A 158 -12.80 10.56 23.22
N SER A 159 -13.31 11.76 23.01
CA SER A 159 -14.32 12.39 23.86
C SER A 159 -15.65 11.62 23.89
N GLU A 160 -15.87 10.72 22.93
CA GLU A 160 -17.01 9.81 22.88
C GLU A 160 -16.80 8.55 23.73
N GLY A 161 -15.61 8.39 24.35
CA GLY A 161 -15.30 7.32 25.30
C GLY A 161 -14.55 6.13 24.73
N ALA A 162 -13.99 6.24 23.51
CA ALA A 162 -13.15 5.18 22.96
C ALA A 162 -11.82 5.09 23.73
N GLU A 163 -11.33 3.86 23.89
CA GLU A 163 -10.04 3.53 24.51
C GLU A 163 -9.45 2.32 23.77
N ILE A 164 -8.63 2.55 22.76
CA ILE A 164 -8.11 1.51 21.88
C ILE A 164 -6.59 1.47 22.01
N HIS A 165 -6.04 0.28 22.24
CA HIS A 165 -4.62 0.00 22.16
C HIS A 165 -4.37 -0.98 21.01
N GLN A 166 -3.53 -0.62 20.05
CA GLN A 166 -3.16 -1.54 18.97
C GLN A 166 -1.65 -1.57 18.73
N THR A 167 -1.09 -2.78 18.61
CA THR A 167 0.31 -3.00 18.25
C THR A 167 0.42 -3.64 16.87
N LYS A 168 1.10 -2.98 15.93
CA LYS A 168 1.39 -3.52 14.60
C LYS A 168 2.85 -3.93 14.49
N TYR A 169 3.07 -5.16 14.01
CA TYR A 169 4.40 -5.63 13.58
C TYR A 169 4.42 -5.70 12.07
N VAL A 170 5.39 -5.05 11.44
CA VAL A 170 5.62 -5.08 10.00
C VAL A 170 7.00 -5.63 9.74
N THR A 171 7.08 -6.62 8.85
CA THR A 171 8.33 -7.18 8.34
C THR A 171 8.38 -7.00 6.84
N GLY A 172 9.53 -6.57 6.32
CA GLY A 172 9.79 -6.47 4.89
C GLY A 172 11.20 -6.88 4.54
N ALA A 173 11.36 -7.62 3.44
CA ALA A 173 12.68 -7.99 2.94
C ALA A 173 12.69 -8.31 1.46
N GLY A 174 13.84 -8.10 0.84
CA GLY A 174 14.07 -8.40 -0.56
C GLY A 174 15.44 -7.93 -1.03
N TYR A 175 15.64 -8.01 -2.33
CA TYR A 175 16.89 -7.61 -2.96
C TYR A 175 16.68 -7.29 -4.43
N VAL A 176 17.71 -6.68 -5.01
CA VAL A 176 17.79 -6.38 -6.44
C VAL A 176 19.19 -6.73 -6.95
N ALA A 177 19.23 -7.39 -8.11
CA ALA A 177 20.43 -7.54 -8.92
C ALA A 177 20.39 -6.54 -10.06
N TYR A 178 21.50 -5.84 -10.27
CA TYR A 178 21.72 -5.00 -11.44
C TYR A 178 22.85 -5.58 -12.28
N ALA A 179 22.66 -5.56 -13.59
CA ALA A 179 23.67 -5.86 -14.58
C ALA A 179 23.83 -4.63 -15.49
N PHE A 180 25.01 -4.03 -15.48
CA PHE A 180 25.37 -2.93 -16.37
C PHE A 180 26.23 -3.45 -17.53
N ALA A 181 25.84 -3.14 -18.77
CA ALA A 181 26.62 -3.45 -19.97
C ALA A 181 26.51 -2.29 -20.98
N GLY A 182 27.65 -1.71 -21.33
CA GLY A 182 27.69 -0.56 -22.25
C GLY A 182 27.00 0.66 -21.64
N SER A 183 25.85 1.05 -22.19
CA SER A 183 25.00 2.15 -21.67
C SER A 183 23.67 1.67 -21.10
N GLU A 184 23.41 0.36 -21.07
CA GLU A 184 22.17 -0.21 -20.57
C GLU A 184 22.34 -0.75 -19.15
N ILE A 185 21.33 -0.50 -18.31
CA ILE A 185 21.17 -1.13 -16.99
C ILE A 185 19.98 -2.06 -17.08
N GLN A 186 20.20 -3.34 -16.79
CA GLN A 186 19.13 -4.29 -16.51
C GLN A 186 19.07 -4.55 -15.01
N LYS A 187 17.85 -4.77 -14.50
CA LYS A 187 17.63 -5.06 -13.08
C LYS A 187 16.59 -6.14 -12.91
N ARG A 188 16.72 -6.91 -11.83
CA ARG A 188 15.68 -7.84 -11.34
C ARG A 188 15.56 -7.79 -9.83
N SER A 189 14.34 -7.59 -9.34
CA SER A 189 14.00 -7.54 -7.93
C SER A 189 13.28 -8.80 -7.46
N TYR A 190 13.48 -9.15 -6.19
CA TYR A 190 12.79 -10.27 -5.56
C TYR A 190 12.35 -9.96 -4.13
N PRO A 191 11.15 -10.45 -3.73
CA PRO A 191 10.11 -11.00 -4.62
C PRO A 191 9.38 -9.94 -5.46
N ASN A 192 9.51 -8.66 -5.11
CA ASN A 192 8.87 -7.54 -5.82
C ASN A 192 9.79 -6.29 -5.81
N SER A 193 9.46 -5.30 -6.63
CA SER A 193 10.27 -4.10 -6.90
C SER A 193 10.21 -3.00 -5.83
N PHE A 194 9.37 -3.16 -4.80
CA PHE A 194 9.23 -2.20 -3.69
C PHE A 194 10.14 -2.54 -2.51
N GLY A 195 11.38 -2.93 -2.79
CA GLY A 195 12.32 -3.45 -1.79
C GLY A 195 12.02 -4.91 -1.37
N GLY A 196 11.11 -5.59 -2.04
CA GLY A 196 10.72 -6.97 -1.75
C GLY A 196 9.26 -7.12 -1.35
N GLN A 197 8.97 -8.08 -0.46
CA GLN A 197 7.63 -8.28 0.09
C GLN A 197 7.55 -7.72 1.49
N TRP A 198 6.38 -7.16 1.82
CA TRP A 198 6.10 -6.52 3.09
C TRP A 198 4.76 -7.01 3.63
N GLN A 199 4.74 -7.47 4.88
CA GLN A 199 3.52 -7.97 5.52
C GLN A 199 3.50 -7.63 7.01
N ASN A 200 2.29 -7.60 7.57
CA ASN A 200 2.04 -7.57 9.00
C ASN A 200 2.29 -8.97 9.57
N LYS A 201 3.57 -9.34 9.67
CA LYS A 201 4.08 -10.62 10.20
C LYS A 201 5.32 -10.37 11.04
N GLY A 202 5.66 -11.34 11.88
CA GLY A 202 6.95 -11.39 12.54
C GLY A 202 8.09 -11.81 11.61
N TYR A 203 9.22 -12.21 12.22
CA TYR A 203 10.42 -12.65 11.50
C TYR A 203 10.17 -13.86 10.59
N GLU A 204 9.13 -14.66 10.84
CA GLU A 204 8.77 -15.83 10.02
C GLU A 204 8.60 -15.50 8.52
N LEU A 205 8.26 -14.26 8.16
CA LEU A 205 8.23 -13.84 6.75
C LEU A 205 9.60 -14.02 6.08
N ILE A 206 10.70 -13.77 6.78
CA ILE A 206 12.06 -13.88 6.23
C ILE A 206 12.34 -15.31 5.75
N ASP A 207 11.91 -16.31 6.54
CA ASP A 207 12.06 -17.72 6.19
C ASP A 207 11.15 -18.13 5.02
N GLU A 208 9.89 -17.67 5.03
CA GLU A 208 8.92 -17.93 3.96
C GLU A 208 9.39 -17.44 2.58
N LEU A 209 10.14 -16.32 2.56
CA LEU A 209 10.60 -15.70 1.32
C LEU A 209 11.71 -16.47 0.60
N LYS A 210 12.41 -17.40 1.28
CA LYS A 210 13.47 -18.22 0.67
C LYS A 210 14.48 -17.37 -0.12
N LEU A 211 14.96 -16.29 0.52
CA LEU A 211 15.72 -15.23 -0.15
C LEU A 211 16.97 -15.77 -0.85
N VAL A 212 17.75 -16.61 -0.16
CA VAL A 212 19.00 -17.20 -0.67
C VAL A 212 18.73 -18.14 -1.86
N GLU A 213 17.70 -18.99 -1.76
CA GLU A 213 17.35 -19.98 -2.80
C GLU A 213 17.02 -19.33 -4.16
N ASN A 214 16.50 -18.10 -4.14
CA ASN A 214 16.13 -17.37 -5.35
C ASN A 214 17.24 -16.46 -5.90
N ALA A 215 18.28 -16.18 -5.12
CA ALA A 215 19.26 -15.14 -5.42
C ALA A 215 19.99 -15.40 -6.74
N ARG A 216 20.51 -16.62 -6.92
CA ARG A 216 21.25 -16.98 -8.13
C ARG A 216 20.41 -16.85 -9.40
N ARG A 217 19.18 -17.39 -9.38
CA ARG A 217 18.23 -17.30 -10.51
C ARG A 217 17.97 -15.83 -10.91
N LEU A 218 17.76 -14.96 -9.92
CA LEU A 218 17.54 -13.53 -10.17
C LEU A 218 18.76 -12.84 -10.80
N GLY A 219 19.97 -13.19 -10.35
CA GLY A 219 21.21 -12.71 -10.95
C GLY A 219 21.36 -13.17 -12.40
N GLU A 220 21.10 -14.45 -12.67
CA GLU A 220 21.14 -15.03 -14.02
C GLU A 220 20.12 -14.35 -14.95
N GLU A 221 18.89 -14.13 -14.48
CA GLU A 221 17.85 -13.42 -15.23
C GLU A 221 18.24 -11.95 -15.51
N ALA A 222 18.82 -11.23 -14.53
CA ALA A 222 19.26 -9.84 -14.72
C ALA A 222 20.34 -9.72 -15.80
N VAL A 223 21.27 -10.67 -15.86
CA VAL A 223 22.32 -10.72 -16.89
C VAL A 223 21.74 -11.13 -18.25
N ALA A 224 20.86 -12.13 -18.28
CA ALA A 224 20.26 -12.63 -19.51
C ALA A 224 19.44 -11.57 -20.26
N LEU A 225 18.87 -10.59 -19.56
CA LEU A 225 18.13 -9.48 -20.16
C LEU A 225 18.95 -8.64 -21.14
N HIS A 226 20.29 -8.60 -21.04
CA HIS A 226 21.13 -7.89 -22.02
C HIS A 226 21.08 -8.52 -23.41
N SER A 227 20.94 -9.85 -23.46
CA SER A 227 20.84 -10.63 -24.69
C SER A 227 19.39 -10.92 -25.09
N ALA A 228 18.41 -10.51 -24.28
CA ALA A 228 17.00 -10.71 -24.58
C ALA A 228 16.52 -9.74 -25.67
N ASP A 229 15.56 -10.21 -26.46
CA ASP A 229 14.96 -9.39 -27.51
C ASP A 229 14.19 -8.22 -26.89
N GLN A 230 14.19 -7.08 -27.59
CA GLN A 230 13.34 -5.95 -27.23
C GLN A 230 11.86 -6.38 -27.29
N CYS A 231 11.07 -6.01 -26.28
CA CYS A 231 9.64 -6.26 -26.28
C CYS A 231 8.98 -5.61 -27.52
N PRO A 232 8.19 -6.37 -28.31
CA PRO A 232 7.59 -5.85 -29.53
C PRO A 232 6.51 -4.80 -29.23
N ALA A 233 6.37 -3.80 -30.10
CA ALA A 233 5.31 -2.81 -30.01
C ALA A 233 4.07 -3.25 -30.81
N GLY A 234 2.88 -2.87 -30.33
CA GLY A 234 1.62 -3.19 -31.00
C GLY A 234 0.48 -3.43 -30.02
N VAL A 235 -0.49 -4.24 -30.44
CA VAL A 235 -1.64 -4.64 -29.62
C VAL A 235 -1.55 -6.13 -29.37
N PHE A 236 -1.52 -6.52 -28.09
CA PHE A 236 -1.32 -7.90 -27.65
C PHE A 236 -2.33 -8.27 -26.58
N ASP A 237 -2.61 -9.57 -26.46
CA ASP A 237 -3.14 -10.09 -25.22
C ASP A 237 -1.99 -10.17 -24.22
N ILE A 238 -2.25 -9.74 -22.98
CA ILE A 238 -1.22 -9.71 -21.95
C ILE A 238 -1.68 -10.47 -20.72
N ILE A 239 -0.72 -11.09 -20.04
CA ILE A 239 -0.91 -11.64 -18.69
C ILE A 239 -0.10 -10.77 -17.74
N LEU A 240 -0.75 -10.24 -16.71
CA LEU A 240 -0.05 -9.62 -15.59
C LEU A 240 0.17 -10.68 -14.52
N GLU A 241 1.43 -10.90 -14.13
CA GLU A 241 1.73 -11.66 -12.92
C GLU A 241 1.27 -10.90 -11.68
N SER A 242 1.03 -11.60 -10.57
CA SER A 242 0.35 -11.03 -9.40
C SER A 242 1.07 -9.81 -8.83
N SER A 243 2.40 -9.75 -8.86
CA SER A 243 3.17 -8.60 -8.36
C SER A 243 2.91 -7.33 -9.18
N GLN A 244 2.84 -7.46 -10.51
CA GLN A 244 2.51 -6.35 -11.39
C GLN A 244 1.02 -5.98 -11.31
N LEU A 245 0.14 -6.97 -11.22
CA LEU A 245 -1.29 -6.71 -11.06
C LEU A 245 -1.56 -5.99 -9.72
N GLY A 246 -0.82 -6.31 -8.66
CA GLY A 246 -0.88 -5.60 -7.39
C GLY A 246 -0.64 -4.10 -7.55
N LEU A 247 0.38 -3.71 -8.32
CA LEU A 247 0.63 -2.29 -8.61
C LEU A 247 -0.43 -1.68 -9.54
N GLN A 248 -0.88 -2.42 -10.56
CA GLN A 248 -1.98 -1.96 -11.42
C GLN A 248 -3.22 -1.64 -10.57
N ILE A 249 -3.54 -2.45 -9.56
CA ILE A 249 -4.64 -2.19 -8.62
C ILE A 249 -4.36 -0.95 -7.78
N HIS A 250 -3.17 -0.84 -7.16
CA HIS A 250 -2.78 0.31 -6.33
C HIS A 250 -3.09 1.62 -7.04
N GLU A 251 -2.64 1.71 -8.29
CA GLU A 251 -2.64 2.96 -9.01
C GLU A 251 -3.94 3.24 -9.76
N SER A 252 -4.49 2.23 -10.43
CA SER A 252 -5.65 2.41 -11.30
C SER A 252 -6.97 2.10 -10.63
N VAL A 253 -6.98 1.62 -9.37
CA VAL A 253 -8.19 1.43 -8.55
C VAL A 253 -8.03 2.09 -7.20
N GLY A 254 -6.96 1.78 -6.47
CA GLY A 254 -6.76 2.16 -5.08
C GLY A 254 -6.73 3.67 -4.83
N HIS A 255 -5.92 4.42 -5.59
CA HIS A 255 -5.92 5.87 -5.48
C HIS A 255 -7.21 6.56 -5.96
N PRO A 256 -7.81 6.18 -7.13
CA PRO A 256 -9.07 6.76 -7.60
C PRO A 256 -10.24 6.67 -6.61
N ILE A 257 -10.25 5.66 -5.73
CA ILE A 257 -11.35 5.41 -4.78
C ILE A 257 -11.15 6.09 -3.42
N GLU A 258 -10.08 6.85 -3.22
CA GLU A 258 -9.91 7.69 -2.04
C GLU A 258 -10.82 8.92 -2.16
N LEU A 259 -11.91 8.97 -1.39
CA LEU A 259 -13.01 9.93 -1.59
C LEU A 259 -12.58 11.40 -1.42
N ASP A 260 -11.60 11.68 -0.56
CA ASP A 260 -11.04 13.02 -0.40
C ASP A 260 -10.41 13.56 -1.71
N ARG A 261 -9.89 12.70 -2.59
CA ARG A 261 -9.43 13.10 -3.94
C ARG A 261 -10.59 13.46 -4.86
N VAL A 262 -11.68 12.71 -4.79
CA VAL A 262 -12.90 12.96 -5.58
C VAL A 262 -13.54 14.28 -5.16
N LEU A 263 -13.49 14.59 -3.87
CA LEU A 263 -14.00 15.83 -3.29
C LEU A 263 -13.05 17.03 -3.46
N GLY A 264 -11.87 16.84 -4.05
CA GLY A 264 -10.88 17.90 -4.26
C GLY A 264 -10.18 18.39 -2.98
N MET A 265 -10.27 17.64 -1.89
CA MET A 265 -9.59 17.94 -0.62
C MET A 265 -8.10 17.59 -0.70
N GLU A 266 -7.74 16.62 -1.55
CA GLU A 266 -6.37 16.17 -1.76
C GLU A 266 -6.08 16.02 -3.26
N ALA A 267 -5.00 16.66 -3.74
CA ALA A 267 -4.52 16.55 -5.11
C ALA A 267 -3.00 16.33 -5.20
N ASN A 268 -2.27 16.52 -4.10
CA ASN A 268 -0.81 16.42 -4.10
C ASN A 268 -0.34 14.97 -4.29
N PHE A 269 0.87 14.81 -4.85
CA PHE A 269 1.53 13.54 -5.20
C PHE A 269 0.80 12.76 -6.29
N ALA A 270 -0.30 12.12 -5.92
CA ALA A 270 -1.00 11.14 -6.73
C ALA A 270 -2.16 11.73 -7.55
N GLY A 271 -2.28 13.06 -7.59
CA GLY A 271 -3.34 13.74 -8.31
C GLY A 271 -4.72 13.58 -7.67
N THR A 272 -5.72 13.84 -8.49
CA THR A 272 -7.16 13.73 -8.22
C THR A 272 -7.70 12.36 -8.69
N SER A 273 -9.01 12.28 -8.94
CA SER A 273 -9.66 11.06 -9.44
C SER A 273 -10.50 11.35 -10.68
N PHE A 274 -10.48 10.42 -11.65
CA PHE A 274 -11.44 10.39 -12.75
C PHE A 274 -12.82 9.89 -12.30
N LEU A 275 -12.90 9.25 -11.13
CA LEU A 275 -14.16 8.88 -10.51
C LEU A 275 -14.82 10.13 -9.94
N THR A 276 -16.16 10.13 -9.97
CA THR A 276 -16.99 11.22 -9.47
C THR A 276 -18.17 10.62 -8.70
N LEU A 277 -18.87 11.44 -7.92
CA LEU A 277 -20.00 10.96 -7.13
C LEU A 277 -21.13 10.42 -8.02
N GLU A 278 -21.34 11.03 -9.19
CA GLU A 278 -22.37 10.63 -10.17
C GLU A 278 -22.06 9.30 -10.85
N LYS A 279 -20.80 8.84 -10.80
CA LYS A 279 -20.38 7.55 -11.35
C LYS A 279 -20.62 6.40 -10.37
N LEU A 280 -20.82 6.68 -9.08
CA LEU A 280 -21.03 5.66 -8.05
C LEU A 280 -22.28 4.84 -8.36
N ARG A 281 -22.13 3.51 -8.39
CA ARG A 281 -23.19 2.53 -8.72
C ARG A 281 -23.75 2.65 -10.15
N ILE A 282 -23.07 3.38 -11.03
CA ILE A 282 -23.45 3.58 -12.44
C ILE A 282 -22.32 3.15 -13.39
N LEU A 283 -21.08 3.49 -13.08
CA LEU A 283 -19.93 3.21 -13.94
C LEU A 283 -19.62 1.71 -14.00
N LYS A 284 -19.61 1.15 -15.22
CA LYS A 284 -18.97 -0.14 -15.50
C LYS A 284 -17.46 0.03 -15.51
N TYR A 285 -16.84 -0.27 -14.39
CA TYR A 285 -15.41 -0.15 -14.16
C TYR A 285 -14.60 -1.19 -14.95
N GLY A 286 -15.10 -2.42 -15.00
CA GLY A 286 -14.42 -3.55 -15.62
C GLY A 286 -15.37 -4.64 -16.10
N SER A 287 -14.81 -5.79 -16.50
CA SER A 287 -15.59 -6.97 -16.86
C SER A 287 -16.27 -7.57 -15.62
N GLU A 288 -17.22 -8.48 -15.82
CA GLU A 288 -17.93 -9.16 -14.72
C GLU A 288 -16.99 -9.98 -13.81
N LEU A 289 -15.78 -10.31 -14.28
CA LEU A 289 -14.76 -10.98 -13.48
C LEU A 289 -14.09 -10.04 -12.47
N VAL A 290 -14.17 -8.72 -12.67
CA VAL A 290 -13.51 -7.74 -11.80
C VAL A 290 -14.33 -7.56 -10.53
N ASN A 291 -13.82 -8.12 -9.43
CA ASN A 291 -14.36 -7.97 -8.10
C ASN A 291 -13.26 -7.44 -7.18
N VAL A 292 -13.39 -6.20 -6.70
CA VAL A 292 -12.36 -5.53 -5.88
C VAL A 292 -12.95 -5.12 -4.54
N VAL A 293 -12.20 -5.39 -3.47
CA VAL A 293 -12.55 -5.03 -2.10
C VAL A 293 -11.47 -4.17 -1.48
N ALA A 294 -11.87 -3.31 -0.54
CA ALA A 294 -11.00 -2.71 0.45
C ALA A 294 -11.22 -3.43 1.78
N ASP A 295 -10.30 -4.29 2.20
CA ASP A 295 -10.50 -5.16 3.36
C ASP A 295 -9.36 -5.04 4.37
N ALA A 296 -9.64 -4.38 5.49
CA ALA A 296 -8.66 -4.19 6.58
C ALA A 296 -8.70 -5.32 7.62
N ARG A 297 -9.62 -6.28 7.51
CA ARG A 297 -9.79 -7.34 8.51
C ARG A 297 -8.63 -8.31 8.48
N GLU A 298 -8.31 -8.86 9.66
CA GLU A 298 -7.28 -9.89 9.82
C GLU A 298 -7.55 -11.14 8.97
N GLU A 299 -8.83 -11.49 8.78
CA GLU A 299 -9.32 -12.59 7.94
C GLU A 299 -8.87 -12.51 6.48
N HIS A 300 -8.67 -11.29 5.97
CA HIS A 300 -8.21 -11.06 4.60
C HIS A 300 -6.72 -11.37 4.41
N GLY A 301 -5.96 -11.32 5.51
CA GLY A 301 -4.56 -11.70 5.55
C GLY A 301 -3.64 -10.59 6.08
N PRO A 302 -2.32 -10.84 6.07
CA PRO A 302 -1.32 -10.02 6.74
C PRO A 302 -0.85 -8.84 5.87
N GLY A 303 -1.73 -8.20 5.11
CA GLY A 303 -1.34 -7.04 4.30
C GLY A 303 -1.02 -5.83 5.17
N LEU A 304 -0.26 -4.87 4.65
CA LEU A 304 0.11 -3.65 5.40
C LEU A 304 -1.09 -2.75 5.75
N GLY A 305 -2.23 -2.96 5.08
CA GLY A 305 -3.49 -2.30 5.36
C GLY A 305 -4.37 -3.02 6.38
N THR A 306 -3.88 -4.09 7.02
CA THR A 306 -4.60 -4.84 8.04
C THR A 306 -4.41 -4.22 9.42
N PHE A 307 -5.50 -3.99 10.14
CA PHE A 307 -5.51 -3.44 11.51
C PHE A 307 -6.82 -3.79 12.20
N ALA A 308 -6.96 -3.52 13.50
CA ALA A 308 -8.24 -3.66 14.20
C ALA A 308 -9.09 -2.39 14.10
N PHE A 309 -8.48 -1.22 14.19
CA PHE A 309 -9.16 0.08 14.11
C PHE A 309 -8.36 1.08 13.27
N ASP A 310 -9.07 1.93 12.53
CA ASP A 310 -8.47 3.10 11.90
C ASP A 310 -8.23 4.23 12.93
N ASP A 311 -7.70 5.37 12.48
CA ASP A 311 -7.32 6.48 13.35
C ASP A 311 -8.48 7.42 13.70
N GLU A 312 -9.73 6.98 13.46
CA GLU A 312 -10.96 7.51 14.05
C GLU A 312 -11.59 6.55 15.07
N GLY A 313 -10.96 5.41 15.33
CA GLY A 313 -11.50 4.35 16.18
C GLY A 313 -12.59 3.53 15.51
N VAL A 314 -12.67 3.55 14.17
CA VAL A 314 -13.64 2.74 13.40
C VAL A 314 -13.06 1.33 13.20
N PRO A 315 -13.77 0.26 13.62
CA PRO A 315 -13.35 -1.12 13.37
C PRO A 315 -13.03 -1.41 11.91
N ALA A 316 -12.00 -2.21 11.69
CA ALA A 316 -11.68 -2.74 10.38
C ALA A 316 -12.84 -3.53 9.77
N GLN A 317 -12.99 -3.41 8.46
CA GLN A 317 -14.11 -3.97 7.72
C GLN A 317 -13.72 -4.24 6.26
N CYS A 318 -14.65 -4.89 5.54
CA CYS A 318 -14.55 -5.14 4.11
C CYS A 318 -15.58 -4.29 3.36
N THR A 319 -15.11 -3.40 2.50
CA THR A 319 -15.95 -2.56 1.64
C THR A 319 -15.85 -3.02 0.20
N PRO A 320 -16.96 -3.43 -0.45
CA PRO A 320 -16.99 -3.70 -1.89
C PRO A 320 -16.75 -2.42 -2.70
N ILE A 321 -15.68 -2.40 -3.50
CA ILE A 321 -15.31 -1.27 -4.35
C ILE A 321 -15.80 -1.49 -5.78
N ILE A 322 -15.60 -2.70 -6.30
CA ILE A 322 -16.12 -3.13 -7.59
C ILE A 322 -16.79 -4.49 -7.39
N THR A 323 -18.04 -4.64 -7.81
CA THR A 323 -18.77 -5.91 -7.76
C THR A 323 -19.25 -6.25 -9.16
N ASN A 324 -18.80 -7.40 -9.69
CA ASN A 324 -19.07 -7.86 -11.05
C ASN A 324 -18.86 -6.77 -12.11
N GLY A 325 -17.73 -6.06 -12.00
CA GLY A 325 -17.37 -4.96 -12.90
C GLY A 325 -18.08 -3.63 -12.66
N LEU A 326 -19.09 -3.56 -11.79
CA LEU A 326 -19.76 -2.31 -11.43
C LEU A 326 -19.03 -1.59 -10.30
N PHE A 327 -18.80 -0.28 -10.44
CA PHE A 327 -18.24 0.55 -9.38
C PHE A 327 -19.23 0.81 -8.25
N THR A 328 -18.96 0.35 -7.03
CA THR A 328 -19.95 0.31 -5.93
C THR A 328 -19.58 1.06 -4.66
N GLY A 329 -18.31 1.42 -4.45
CA GLY A 329 -17.88 1.99 -3.17
C GLY A 329 -16.61 2.82 -3.23
N TYR A 330 -16.45 3.68 -2.24
CA TYR A 330 -15.27 4.50 -2.00
C TYR A 330 -14.67 4.21 -0.62
N LEU A 331 -13.40 4.57 -0.45
CA LEU A 331 -12.78 4.71 0.86
C LEU A 331 -13.26 6.03 1.48
N SER A 332 -13.86 5.96 2.66
CA SER A 332 -14.48 7.10 3.33
C SER A 332 -14.11 7.18 4.81
N SER A 333 -14.24 8.38 5.35
CA SER A 333 -14.08 8.72 6.77
C SER A 333 -15.43 8.96 7.43
N ARG A 334 -15.44 9.22 8.74
CA ARG A 334 -16.67 9.65 9.44
C ARG A 334 -17.23 10.96 8.88
N GLU A 335 -16.38 11.85 8.39
CA GLU A 335 -16.78 13.13 7.78
C GLU A 335 -17.40 12.94 6.38
N THR A 336 -16.82 12.08 5.57
CA THR A 336 -17.15 12.00 4.13
C THR A 336 -18.17 10.92 3.79
N ALA A 337 -18.42 9.96 4.68
CA ALA A 337 -19.34 8.83 4.45
C ALA A 337 -20.76 9.25 4.04
N SER A 338 -21.31 10.30 4.67
CA SER A 338 -22.67 10.76 4.38
C SER A 338 -22.83 11.29 2.95
N LEU A 339 -21.76 11.81 2.33
CA LEU A 339 -21.75 12.36 0.97
C LEU A 339 -21.96 11.28 -0.11
N ILE A 340 -21.70 10.02 0.24
CA ILE A 340 -21.92 8.85 -0.62
C ILE A 340 -23.08 7.97 -0.11
N GLY A 341 -23.93 8.53 0.75
CA GLY A 341 -25.12 7.87 1.29
C GLY A 341 -24.84 6.77 2.30
N LEU A 342 -23.63 6.72 2.88
CA LEU A 342 -23.30 5.78 3.95
C LEU A 342 -23.64 6.39 5.32
N GLN A 343 -24.13 5.54 6.22
CA GLN A 343 -24.44 5.91 7.61
C GLN A 343 -23.28 5.64 8.58
N ARG A 344 -22.18 5.06 8.07
CA ARG A 344 -20.99 4.70 8.83
C ARG A 344 -19.74 4.92 7.98
N SER A 345 -18.63 5.25 8.63
CA SER A 345 -17.32 5.40 8.00
C SER A 345 -16.89 4.13 7.26
N GLY A 346 -16.09 4.31 6.21
CA GLY A 346 -15.38 3.25 5.50
C GLY A 346 -14.25 2.62 6.31
N GLY A 347 -13.87 3.18 7.47
CA GLY A 347 -12.80 2.64 8.32
C GLY A 347 -11.43 2.79 7.65
N THR A 348 -11.21 3.94 7.00
CA THR A 348 -10.07 4.18 6.12
C THR A 348 -9.32 5.47 6.44
N LEU A 349 -9.65 6.15 7.55
CA LEU A 349 -8.92 7.35 7.94
C LEU A 349 -7.67 6.96 8.74
N ARG A 350 -6.48 7.20 8.17
CA ARG A 350 -5.20 6.71 8.71
C ARG A 350 -4.12 7.81 8.68
N ALA A 351 -3.18 7.75 9.62
CA ALA A 351 -2.05 8.65 9.79
C ALA A 351 -0.74 7.86 9.87
N GLU A 352 0.34 8.41 9.29
CA GLU A 352 1.65 7.75 9.32
C GLU A 352 2.25 7.64 10.74
N GLY A 353 1.97 8.62 11.61
CA GLY A 353 2.52 8.71 12.95
C GLY A 353 1.82 9.75 13.83
N TRP A 354 2.39 10.02 15.00
CA TRP A 354 1.81 10.94 16.00
C TRP A 354 1.77 12.40 15.55
N ASN A 355 2.63 12.82 14.62
CA ASN A 355 2.77 14.20 14.15
C ASN A 355 2.07 14.47 12.81
N ARG A 356 1.05 13.67 12.48
CA ARG A 356 0.28 13.79 11.24
C ARG A 356 -1.22 13.72 11.50
N LEU A 357 -1.99 14.51 10.76
CA LEU A 357 -3.44 14.42 10.74
C LEU A 357 -3.85 13.15 9.97
N PRO A 358 -4.82 12.35 10.46
CA PRO A 358 -5.38 11.26 9.68
C PRO A 358 -6.06 11.77 8.41
N ILE A 359 -5.82 11.08 7.31
CA ILE A 359 -6.44 11.35 6.01
C ILE A 359 -7.00 10.03 5.45
N ILE A 360 -7.89 10.08 4.45
CA ILE A 360 -8.42 8.83 3.87
C ILE A 360 -7.26 8.14 3.17
N ARG A 361 -7.03 6.86 3.46
CA ARG A 361 -5.96 6.06 2.89
C ARG A 361 -6.46 4.69 2.50
N MET A 362 -5.86 4.12 1.46
CA MET A 362 -6.01 2.70 1.14
C MET A 362 -5.72 1.80 2.35
N THR A 363 -6.41 0.67 2.39
CA THR A 363 -6.16 -0.46 3.29
C THR A 363 -5.51 -1.59 2.49
N ASN A 364 -6.12 -2.78 2.43
CA ASN A 364 -5.77 -3.79 1.45
C ASN A 364 -6.78 -3.72 0.30
N ILE A 365 -6.38 -3.12 -0.82
CA ILE A 365 -7.21 -3.01 -2.02
C ILE A 365 -6.89 -4.20 -2.91
N SER A 366 -7.77 -5.19 -2.92
CA SER A 366 -7.50 -6.49 -3.51
C SER A 366 -8.54 -6.85 -4.56
N ILE A 367 -8.08 -7.33 -5.72
CA ILE A 367 -8.94 -8.09 -6.60
C ILE A 367 -9.11 -9.49 -6.01
N LEU A 368 -10.34 -9.98 -5.96
CA LEU A 368 -10.64 -11.33 -5.51
C LEU A 368 -10.16 -12.33 -6.58
N PRO A 369 -9.62 -13.49 -6.17
CA PRO A 369 -9.18 -14.51 -7.12
C PRO A 369 -10.36 -15.12 -7.88
N GLY A 370 -10.06 -15.77 -9.00
CA GLY A 370 -11.04 -16.57 -9.72
C GLY A 370 -11.60 -17.71 -8.85
N GLU A 371 -12.91 -17.96 -8.98
CA GLU A 371 -13.59 -19.04 -8.24
C GLU A 371 -13.24 -20.43 -8.81
N LYS A 372 -12.98 -20.51 -10.11
CA LYS A 372 -12.64 -21.75 -10.80
C LYS A 372 -11.13 -22.01 -10.70
N PRO A 373 -10.70 -23.26 -10.46
CA PRO A 373 -9.27 -23.61 -10.50
C PRO A 373 -8.64 -23.21 -11.83
N LEU A 374 -7.62 -22.35 -11.76
CA LEU A 374 -6.87 -21.87 -12.91
C LEU A 374 -5.49 -21.41 -12.44
N THR A 375 -4.45 -22.18 -12.79
CA THR A 375 -3.06 -21.81 -12.49
C THR A 375 -2.50 -20.84 -13.53
N LEU A 376 -1.39 -20.17 -13.21
CA LEU A 376 -0.69 -19.33 -14.19
C LEU A 376 -0.26 -20.14 -15.43
N GLU A 377 0.23 -21.37 -15.25
CA GLU A 377 0.65 -22.21 -16.37
C GLU A 377 -0.53 -22.62 -17.26
N GLN A 378 -1.71 -22.87 -16.69
CA GLN A 378 -2.94 -23.10 -17.46
C GLN A 378 -3.41 -21.84 -18.18
N LEU A 379 -3.27 -20.67 -17.55
CA LEU A 379 -3.60 -19.40 -18.20
C LEU A 379 -2.67 -19.13 -19.40
N ILE A 380 -1.37 -19.38 -19.24
CA ILE A 380 -0.38 -19.33 -20.32
C ILE A 380 -0.72 -20.33 -21.42
N SER A 381 -1.04 -21.58 -21.08
CA SER A 381 -1.37 -22.62 -22.07
C SER A 381 -2.62 -22.31 -22.89
N SER A 382 -3.58 -21.59 -22.30
CA SER A 382 -4.78 -21.10 -22.99
C SER A 382 -4.56 -19.83 -23.84
N THR A 383 -3.33 -19.30 -23.90
CA THR A 383 -3.00 -18.05 -24.59
C THR A 383 -2.17 -18.36 -25.84
N ASP A 384 -2.75 -18.16 -27.02
CA ASP A 384 -2.08 -18.49 -28.29
C ASP A 384 -0.95 -17.51 -28.64
N HIS A 385 -1.20 -16.21 -28.49
CA HIS A 385 -0.18 -15.18 -28.72
C HIS A 385 -0.36 -14.04 -27.71
N GLY A 386 0.69 -13.75 -26.94
CA GLY A 386 0.62 -12.71 -25.92
C GLY A 386 1.94 -12.49 -25.20
N ILE A 387 1.91 -11.71 -24.13
CA ILE A 387 3.10 -11.40 -23.33
C ILE A 387 2.76 -11.48 -21.84
N LEU A 388 3.56 -12.23 -21.08
CA LEU A 388 3.54 -12.21 -19.62
C LEU A 388 4.44 -11.10 -19.10
N PHE A 389 3.91 -10.21 -18.27
CA PHE A 389 4.64 -9.11 -17.62
C PHE A 389 4.85 -9.41 -16.13
N GLN A 390 6.08 -9.25 -15.64
CA GLN A 390 6.43 -9.55 -14.24
C GLN A 390 7.31 -8.49 -13.62
N THR A 391 7.00 -8.14 -12.37
CA THR A 391 7.74 -7.20 -11.52
C THR A 391 7.84 -5.80 -12.11
N ASN A 392 7.25 -4.82 -11.43
CA ASN A 392 7.28 -3.45 -11.91
C ASN A 392 8.70 -2.89 -12.03
N ARG A 393 8.95 -2.12 -13.08
CA ARG A 393 10.19 -1.35 -13.30
C ARG A 393 9.95 0.14 -13.21
N SER A 394 8.86 0.61 -13.80
CA SER A 394 8.49 2.01 -13.92
C SER A 394 7.00 2.16 -14.18
N TRP A 395 6.45 3.30 -13.82
CA TRP A 395 5.07 3.65 -14.10
C TRP A 395 4.91 5.15 -14.28
N SER A 396 3.90 5.54 -15.04
CA SER A 396 3.50 6.93 -15.26
C SER A 396 1.99 6.97 -15.46
N ILE A 397 1.34 7.91 -14.79
CA ILE A 397 -0.11 7.99 -14.67
C ILE A 397 -0.49 9.46 -14.66
N ASP A 398 -1.58 9.82 -15.33
CA ASP A 398 -2.03 11.21 -15.34
C ASP A 398 -2.67 11.64 -14.01
N ASP A 399 -2.82 12.96 -13.82
CA ASP A 399 -3.33 13.56 -12.59
C ASP A 399 -4.79 13.20 -12.25
N LYS A 400 -5.54 12.59 -13.16
CA LYS A 400 -6.88 12.04 -12.90
C LYS A 400 -6.86 10.52 -12.82
N ARG A 401 -5.72 9.88 -13.09
CA ARG A 401 -5.52 8.43 -13.12
C ARG A 401 -6.41 7.73 -14.14
N TYR A 402 -6.75 8.45 -15.21
CA TYR A 402 -7.60 7.93 -16.27
C TYR A 402 -6.80 7.09 -17.28
N ASN A 403 -5.56 7.49 -17.55
CA ASN A 403 -4.58 6.82 -18.39
C ASN A 403 -3.40 6.38 -17.55
N PHE A 404 -2.79 5.27 -17.97
CA PHE A 404 -1.59 4.76 -17.34
C PHE A 404 -0.60 4.21 -18.37
N GLN A 405 0.66 4.14 -17.96
CA GLN A 405 1.72 3.39 -18.61
C GLN A 405 2.55 2.69 -17.54
N PHE A 406 2.79 1.40 -17.72
CA PHE A 406 3.65 0.58 -16.87
C PHE A 406 4.78 -0.02 -17.70
N GLY A 407 5.96 -0.15 -17.09
CA GLY A 407 7.07 -0.95 -17.56
C GLY A 407 7.39 -2.02 -16.54
N THR A 408 7.73 -3.23 -16.99
CA THR A 408 8.16 -4.33 -16.10
C THR A 408 9.63 -4.67 -16.30
N GLU A 409 10.22 -5.34 -15.32
CA GLU A 409 11.64 -5.67 -15.34
C GLU A 409 11.94 -6.81 -16.33
N ILE A 410 10.98 -7.72 -16.51
CA ILE A 410 11.04 -8.82 -17.46
C ILE A 410 9.68 -9.06 -18.11
N GLY A 411 9.71 -9.53 -19.35
CA GLY A 411 8.55 -10.07 -20.04
C GLY A 411 8.85 -11.44 -20.67
N TRP A 412 7.81 -12.21 -20.95
CA TRP A 412 7.93 -13.46 -21.71
C TRP A 412 6.92 -13.47 -22.85
N GLU A 413 7.42 -13.61 -24.08
CA GLU A 413 6.55 -13.84 -25.23
C GLU A 413 5.87 -15.20 -25.06
N ILE A 414 4.56 -15.26 -25.31
CA ILE A 414 3.77 -16.47 -25.31
C ILE A 414 3.41 -16.79 -26.76
N LYS A 415 3.72 -18.01 -27.21
CA LYS A 415 3.35 -18.53 -28.53
C LYS A 415 2.82 -19.94 -28.39
N LYS A 416 1.63 -20.20 -28.96
CA LYS A 416 0.94 -21.50 -28.95
C LYS A 416 0.86 -22.10 -27.54
N GLY A 417 0.50 -21.27 -26.56
CA GLY A 417 0.34 -21.71 -25.17
C GLY A 417 1.64 -21.98 -24.41
N LYS A 418 2.79 -21.47 -24.87
CA LYS A 418 4.08 -21.70 -24.22
C LYS A 418 4.88 -20.41 -24.10
N ARG A 419 5.64 -20.28 -23.01
CA ARG A 419 6.69 -19.26 -22.90
C ARG A 419 7.73 -19.52 -23.98
N ALA A 420 7.91 -18.57 -24.89
CA ALA A 420 8.78 -18.69 -26.05
C ALA A 420 10.15 -18.06 -25.81
N ARG A 421 10.21 -16.73 -25.68
CA ARG A 421 11.46 -15.99 -25.44
C ARG A 421 11.30 -14.95 -24.34
N MET A 422 12.41 -14.68 -23.66
CA MET A 422 12.54 -13.56 -22.71
C MET A 422 12.55 -12.24 -23.48
N LEU A 423 11.89 -11.23 -22.92
CA LEU A 423 11.81 -9.89 -23.48
C LEU A 423 12.36 -8.86 -22.48
N LYS A 424 13.21 -7.96 -22.98
CA LYS A 424 13.68 -6.78 -22.22
C LYS A 424 12.81 -5.56 -22.51
N ASN A 425 12.82 -4.63 -21.55
CA ASN A 425 12.08 -3.36 -21.60
C ASN A 425 10.57 -3.49 -21.95
N PRO A 426 9.85 -4.49 -21.43
CA PRO A 426 8.42 -4.61 -21.67
C PRO A 426 7.65 -3.44 -21.06
N SER A 427 6.73 -2.86 -21.83
CA SER A 427 5.82 -1.82 -21.33
C SER A 427 4.43 -1.95 -21.94
N TYR A 428 3.40 -1.56 -21.20
CA TYR A 428 2.02 -1.50 -21.66
C TYR A 428 1.33 -0.25 -21.14
N SER A 429 0.26 0.16 -21.81
CA SER A 429 -0.49 1.38 -21.50
C SER A 429 -1.95 1.22 -21.86
N GLY A 430 -2.81 2.06 -21.28
CA GLY A 430 -4.22 2.06 -21.61
C GLY A 430 -5.02 3.09 -20.82
N ILE A 431 -6.31 3.13 -21.14
CA ILE A 431 -7.32 3.83 -20.35
C ILE A 431 -7.82 2.86 -19.28
N THR A 432 -7.86 3.30 -18.02
CA THR A 432 -8.18 2.49 -16.84
C THR A 432 -9.43 1.63 -17.05
N THR A 433 -10.57 2.22 -17.44
CA THR A 433 -11.81 1.49 -17.60
C THR A 433 -11.80 0.52 -18.77
N GLU A 434 -11.16 0.87 -19.90
CA GLU A 434 -11.04 -0.01 -21.06
C GLU A 434 -10.18 -1.24 -20.72
N PHE A 435 -9.06 -1.01 -20.03
CA PHE A 435 -8.16 -2.05 -19.58
C PHE A 435 -8.88 -3.06 -18.68
N TRP A 436 -9.54 -2.59 -17.61
CA TRP A 436 -10.28 -3.48 -16.71
C TRP A 436 -11.48 -4.17 -17.38
N ASN A 437 -12.10 -3.55 -18.39
CA ASN A 437 -13.15 -4.19 -19.20
C ASN A 437 -12.59 -5.31 -20.10
N SER A 438 -11.31 -5.28 -20.43
CA SER A 438 -10.66 -6.30 -21.27
C SER A 438 -10.22 -7.56 -20.51
N MET A 439 -10.38 -7.59 -19.18
CA MET A 439 -10.00 -8.74 -18.36
C MET A 439 -10.92 -9.92 -18.63
N ASP A 440 -10.40 -11.02 -19.17
CA ASP A 440 -11.20 -12.20 -19.56
C ASP A 440 -10.89 -13.46 -18.76
N ALA A 441 -9.85 -13.44 -17.92
CA ALA A 441 -9.49 -14.53 -17.03
C ALA A 441 -8.69 -14.03 -15.83
N ILE A 442 -8.87 -14.69 -14.68
CA ILE A 442 -8.10 -14.48 -13.45
C ILE A 442 -7.86 -15.83 -12.78
N CYS A 443 -6.63 -16.06 -12.33
CA CYS A 443 -6.23 -17.29 -11.67
C CYS A 443 -6.87 -17.45 -10.29
N SER A 444 -6.92 -18.70 -9.80
CA SER A 444 -7.56 -19.07 -8.54
C SER A 444 -6.77 -18.66 -7.30
N ARG A 445 -7.37 -18.90 -6.12
CA ARG A 445 -6.85 -18.50 -4.79
C ARG A 445 -5.45 -19.04 -4.50
N ASP A 446 -5.08 -20.20 -5.01
CA ASP A 446 -3.75 -20.81 -4.88
C ASP A 446 -2.64 -20.00 -5.57
N GLN A 447 -3.00 -19.15 -6.54
CA GLN A 447 -2.10 -18.21 -7.21
C GLN A 447 -2.19 -16.79 -6.63
N TRP A 448 -3.01 -16.58 -5.60
CA TRP A 448 -3.28 -15.26 -5.05
C TRP A 448 -2.24 -14.88 -4.01
N THR A 449 -1.69 -13.68 -4.13
CA THR A 449 -0.72 -13.12 -3.17
C THR A 449 -1.19 -11.75 -2.72
N LEU A 450 -1.11 -11.49 -1.41
CA LEU A 450 -1.31 -10.17 -0.82
C LEU A 450 0.03 -9.43 -0.77
N TRP A 451 0.28 -8.58 -1.77
CA TRP A 451 1.51 -7.81 -1.92
C TRP A 451 1.50 -6.55 -1.07
N GLY A 452 2.57 -6.29 -0.32
CA GLY A 452 2.73 -5.04 0.44
C GLY A 452 3.40 -3.95 -0.38
N THR A 453 2.84 -2.75 -0.35
CA THR A 453 3.44 -1.51 -0.86
C THR A 453 3.73 -0.59 0.32
N PRO A 454 5.00 -0.47 0.76
CA PRO A 454 5.36 0.18 2.03
C PRO A 454 5.36 1.71 1.95
N ASN A 455 5.40 2.29 0.75
CA ASN A 455 5.82 3.67 0.52
C ASN A 455 4.77 4.51 -0.23
N CYS A 456 3.48 4.22 -0.07
CA CYS A 456 2.41 5.02 -0.67
C CYS A 456 2.42 6.44 -0.06
N GLY A 457 2.61 7.48 -0.88
CA GLY A 457 2.69 8.88 -0.43
C GLY A 457 1.38 9.66 -0.61
N LYS A 458 1.02 10.51 0.36
CA LYS A 458 -0.14 11.42 0.29
C LYS A 458 -0.03 12.57 1.31
N GLY A 459 -0.74 13.67 1.08
CA GLY A 459 -0.98 14.73 2.05
C GLY A 459 0.13 15.78 2.11
N GLN A 460 -0.19 16.95 2.64
CA GLN A 460 0.79 18.01 2.92
C GLN A 460 0.59 18.55 4.34
N PRO A 461 1.53 18.33 5.30
CA PRO A 461 2.84 17.69 5.15
C PRO A 461 2.77 16.23 4.69
N GLN A 462 3.79 15.79 3.94
CA GLN A 462 3.86 14.44 3.37
C GLN A 462 3.64 13.35 4.44
N GLN A 463 2.83 12.36 4.07
CA GLN A 463 2.62 11.12 4.79
C GLN A 463 2.92 9.90 3.92
N VAL A 464 3.61 8.92 4.49
CA VAL A 464 3.86 7.61 3.89
C VAL A 464 3.02 6.54 4.61
N MET A 465 2.41 5.62 3.87
CA MET A 465 1.61 4.53 4.46
C MET A 465 1.85 3.20 3.75
N GLY A 466 1.88 2.14 4.55
CA GLY A 466 1.80 0.77 4.08
C GLY A 466 0.38 0.41 3.61
N THR A 467 0.30 -0.15 2.41
CA THR A 467 -0.94 -0.62 1.77
C THR A 467 -0.76 -2.04 1.25
N GLY A 468 -1.84 -2.80 1.10
CA GLY A 468 -1.81 -4.17 0.57
C GLY A 468 -2.60 -4.30 -0.73
N HIS A 469 -2.12 -5.17 -1.63
CA HIS A 469 -2.80 -5.47 -2.90
C HIS A 469 -2.83 -6.97 -3.15
N GLY A 470 -3.99 -7.55 -2.91
CA GLY A 470 -4.28 -8.93 -3.24
C GLY A 470 -4.49 -9.09 -4.73
N ALA A 471 -3.72 -9.98 -5.35
CA ALA A 471 -3.82 -10.25 -6.77
C ALA A 471 -3.48 -11.71 -7.09
N SER A 472 -4.22 -12.27 -8.05
CA SER A 472 -3.84 -13.47 -8.79
C SER A 472 -3.46 -13.05 -10.22
N PRO A 473 -2.61 -13.80 -10.93
CA PRO A 473 -2.35 -13.50 -12.33
C PRO A 473 -3.64 -13.42 -13.15
N ALA A 474 -3.71 -12.47 -14.08
CA ALA A 474 -4.90 -12.21 -14.87
C ALA A 474 -4.55 -11.87 -16.33
N ARG A 475 -5.45 -12.21 -17.25
CA ARG A 475 -5.29 -11.95 -18.69
C ARG A 475 -6.21 -10.82 -19.14
N PHE A 476 -5.64 -9.95 -19.96
CA PHE A 476 -6.27 -8.77 -20.53
C PHE A 476 -6.12 -8.82 -22.05
N ARG A 477 -7.19 -8.52 -22.77
CA ARG A 477 -7.23 -8.63 -24.23
C ARG A 477 -6.93 -7.32 -24.92
N LYS A 478 -6.21 -7.39 -26.05
CA LYS A 478 -5.99 -6.24 -26.96
C LYS A 478 -5.42 -4.99 -26.25
N VAL A 479 -4.39 -5.17 -25.44
CA VAL A 479 -3.69 -4.09 -24.73
C VAL A 479 -2.55 -3.52 -25.58
N LYS A 480 -2.36 -2.20 -25.52
CA LYS A 480 -1.25 -1.52 -26.21
C LYS A 480 0.07 -1.78 -25.50
N VAL A 481 1.05 -2.30 -26.24
CA VAL A 481 2.41 -2.64 -25.78
C VAL A 481 3.45 -1.79 -26.52
N GLY A 482 4.53 -1.39 -25.82
CA GLY A 482 5.76 -0.88 -26.44
C GLY A 482 5.84 0.63 -26.68
N ALA A 483 5.21 1.46 -25.83
CA ALA A 483 5.23 2.92 -25.98
C ALA A 483 6.29 3.65 -25.11
N ALA A 484 6.88 2.98 -24.11
CA ALA A 484 7.75 3.64 -23.13
C ALA A 484 9.22 3.79 -23.56
N TYR A 485 9.64 3.04 -24.58
CA TYR A 485 11.04 2.90 -25.00
C TYR A 485 11.23 3.07 -26.51
N SER A 486 10.24 3.63 -27.20
CA SER A 486 10.25 3.93 -28.64
C SER A 486 10.91 5.26 -28.95
#